data_AF-A0A117SGV5-F1
#
_entry.id   AF-A0A117SGV5-F1
#
_cell.length_a   1.000
_cell.length_b   1.000
_cell.length_c   1.000
_cell.angle_alpha   90.00
_cell.angle_beta   90.00
_cell.angle_gamma   90.00
#
_symmetry.space_group_name_H-M   'P 1'
#
loop_
_entity.id
_entity.type
_entity.pdbx_description
1 polymer ?
#
loop_
_entity_poly.entity_id
_entity_poly.type
_entity_poly.pdbx_seq_one_letter_code
_entity_poly.pdbx_strand_id
1 'polypeptide(L)' 'MQSGEKYHKVRLASAPWTMHEFFAGSGLVAYGLKDMFRPVWANDICLKKAAVYKENFTSKHFVQLPTPLPLNV' A
#
# COMPACT_ATOMS: atom_id res chain seq x y z
N MET A 1 -5.97 24.86 -20.17
CA MET A 1 -6.52 23.60 -20.73
C MET A 1 -6.26 22.49 -19.71
N GLN A 2 -7.31 21.72 -19.39
CA GLN A 2 -7.44 20.60 -18.44
C GLN A 2 -7.27 20.93 -16.95
N SER A 3 -8.40 21.28 -16.31
CA SER A 3 -8.61 21.19 -14.86
C SER A 3 -8.45 19.73 -14.45
N GLY A 4 -7.39 19.43 -13.70
CA GLY A 4 -7.01 18.07 -13.32
C GLY A 4 -8.11 17.32 -12.56
N GLU A 5 -8.53 16.18 -13.10
CA GLU A 5 -9.38 15.23 -12.38
C GLU A 5 -8.64 14.75 -11.12
N LYS A 6 -9.26 14.89 -9.95
CA LYS A 6 -8.73 14.30 -8.72
C LYS A 6 -8.98 12.80 -8.78
N TYR A 7 -7.94 12.00 -9.01
CA TYR A 7 -8.03 10.55 -8.93
C TYR A 7 -8.49 10.12 -7.53
N HIS A 8 -9.55 9.31 -7.47
CA HIS A 8 -10.05 8.75 -6.22
C HIS A 8 -9.19 7.55 -5.79
N LYS A 9 -8.76 7.56 -4.52
CA LYS A 9 -8.05 6.41 -3.94
C LYS A 9 -8.94 5.17 -3.94
N VAL A 10 -8.31 4.00 -4.06
CA VAL A 10 -8.98 2.71 -3.99
C VAL A 10 -9.56 2.54 -2.59
N ARG A 11 -10.87 2.30 -2.51
CA ARG A 11 -11.58 2.10 -1.25
C ARG A 11 -11.39 0.68 -0.75
N LEU A 12 -10.65 0.52 0.35
CA LEU A 12 -10.43 -0.76 1.03
C LEU A 12 -11.35 -0.97 2.25
N ALA A 13 -11.99 0.08 2.74
CA ALA A 13 -12.62 0.07 4.07
C ALA A 13 -13.93 -0.74 4.19
N SER A 14 -14.50 -1.21 3.08
CA SER A 14 -15.80 -1.91 3.06
C SER A 14 -15.69 -3.44 3.13
N ALA A 15 -14.51 -4.01 2.99
CA ALA A 15 -14.33 -5.45 3.04
C ALA A 15 -14.51 -6.00 4.47
N PRO A 16 -15.23 -7.13 4.65
CA PRO A 16 -15.52 -7.70 5.97
C PRO A 16 -14.30 -8.34 6.62
N TRP A 17 -13.41 -8.93 5.83
CA TRP A 17 -12.23 -9.62 6.33
C TRP A 17 -11.02 -8.69 6.38
N THR A 18 -10.08 -8.97 7.27
CA THR A 18 -8.85 -8.18 7.43
C THR A 18 -7.63 -9.02 7.11
N MET A 19 -6.55 -8.37 6.67
CA MET A 19 -5.29 -9.05 6.37
C MET A 19 -4.05 -8.23 6.75
N HIS A 20 -2.96 -8.94 7.00
CA HIS A 20 -1.61 -8.39 7.06
C HIS A 20 -0.91 -8.68 5.74
N GLU A 21 -0.40 -7.64 5.07
CA GLU A 21 0.23 -7.76 3.77
C GLU A 21 1.76 -7.61 3.92
N PHE A 22 2.44 -8.76 3.99
CA PHE A 22 3.90 -8.81 4.01
C PHE A 22 4.46 -8.59 2.61
N PHE A 23 5.50 -7.76 2.48
CA PHE A 23 6.11 -7.44 1.18
C PHE A 23 5.08 -6.92 0.18
N ALA A 24 4.26 -5.97 0.62
CA ALA A 24 3.09 -5.47 -0.08
C ALA A 24 3.39 -4.89 -1.47
N GLY A 25 4.66 -4.58 -1.76
CA GLY A 25 5.03 -4.00 -3.03
C GLY A 25 4.26 -2.72 -3.30
N SER A 26 3.72 -2.60 -4.52
CA SER A 26 2.84 -1.50 -4.91
C SER A 26 1.36 -1.74 -4.55
N GLY A 27 1.03 -2.85 -3.89
CA GLY A 27 -0.32 -3.18 -3.39
C GLY A 27 -1.21 -3.89 -4.41
N LEU A 28 -0.63 -4.75 -5.26
CA LEU A 28 -1.39 -5.53 -6.24
C LEU A 28 -2.36 -6.52 -5.57
N VAL A 29 -1.95 -7.14 -4.45
CA VAL A 29 -2.80 -8.07 -3.70
C VAL A 29 -3.92 -7.30 -3.00
N ALA A 30 -3.61 -6.20 -2.32
CA ALA A 30 -4.62 -5.30 -1.77
C ALA A 30 -5.64 -4.82 -2.82
N TYR A 31 -5.19 -4.51 -4.04
CA TYR A 31 -6.08 -4.14 -5.13
C TYR A 31 -6.97 -5.30 -5.59
N GLY A 32 -6.37 -6.47 -5.84
CA GLY A 32 -7.09 -7.64 -6.35
C GLY A 32 -8.11 -8.21 -5.37
N LEU A 33 -7.90 -8.01 -4.07
CA LEU A 33 -8.76 -8.54 -3.00
C LEU A 33 -9.60 -7.48 -2.29
N LYS A 34 -9.64 -6.23 -2.79
CA LYS A 34 -10.23 -5.06 -2.10
C LYS A 34 -11.70 -5.21 -1.64
N ASP A 35 -12.47 -6.09 -2.29
CA ASP A 35 -13.89 -6.32 -1.96
C ASP A 35 -14.08 -7.51 -1.00
N MET A 36 -13.02 -8.28 -0.73
CA MET A 36 -13.02 -9.43 0.16
C MET A 36 -12.24 -9.17 1.45
N PHE A 37 -11.07 -8.53 1.33
CA PHE A 37 -10.16 -8.24 2.44
C PHE A 37 -9.77 -6.76 2.46
N ARG A 38 -9.62 -6.20 3.67
CA ARG A 38 -8.93 -4.92 3.88
C ARG A 38 -7.58 -5.14 4.57
N PRO A 39 -6.48 -4.59 4.03
CA PRO A 39 -5.24 -4.50 4.76
C PRO A 39 -5.43 -3.66 6.03
N VAL A 40 -5.03 -4.20 7.19
CA VAL A 40 -4.92 -3.43 8.45
C VAL A 40 -3.47 -3.08 8.76
N TRP A 41 -2.54 -3.75 8.09
CA TRP A 41 -1.11 -3.49 8.13
C TRP A 41 -0.48 -3.99 6.83
N ALA A 42 0.48 -3.24 6.30
CA ALA A 42 1.24 -3.60 5.12
C ALA A 42 2.69 -3.09 5.27
N ASN A 43 3.67 -3.81 4.72
CA ASN A 43 5.05 -3.33 4.71
C ASN A 43 5.78 -3.56 3.39
N ASP A 44 6.71 -2.67 3.07
CA ASP A 44 7.73 -2.89 2.04
C ASP A 44 8.96 -2.03 2.36
N ILE A 45 10.12 -2.47 1.85
CA ILE A 45 11.41 -1.79 2.05
C ILE A 45 11.75 -0.82 0.91
N CYS A 46 11.11 -0.99 -0.24
CA CYS A 46 11.38 -0.22 -1.44
C CYS A 46 10.56 1.07 -1.44
N LEU A 47 11.26 2.20 -1.32
CA LEU A 47 10.65 3.54 -1.32
C LEU A 47 9.75 3.79 -2.54
N LYS A 48 10.17 3.33 -3.73
CA LYS A 48 9.38 3.50 -4.97
C LYS A 48 8.05 2.73 -4.91
N LYS A 49 8.07 1.50 -4.39
CA LYS A 49 6.86 0.67 -4.28
C LYS A 49 5.88 1.25 -3.24
N ALA A 50 6.41 1.70 -2.11
CA ALA A 50 5.62 2.36 -1.08
C ALA A 50 4.99 3.68 -1.54
N ALA A 51 5.66 4.46 -2.38
CA ALA A 51 5.07 5.65 -2.98
C ALA A 51 3.82 5.28 -3.78
N VAL A 52 3.92 4.29 -4.68
CA VAL A 52 2.77 3.80 -5.46
C VAL A 52 1.66 3.27 -4.55
N TYR A 53 1.99 2.51 -3.51
CA TYR A 53 1.01 2.02 -2.54
C TYR A 53 0.26 3.17 -1.87
N LYS A 54 0.99 4.17 -1.35
CA LYS A 54 0.43 5.32 -0.63
C LYS A 54 -0.37 6.26 -1.52
N GLU A 55 -0.05 6.36 -2.80
CA GLU A 55 -0.87 7.13 -3.75
C GLU A 55 -2.21 6.44 -4.03
N ASN A 56 -2.21 5.11 -4.19
CA ASN A 56 -3.42 4.35 -4.51
C ASN A 56 -4.32 4.07 -3.30
N PHE A 57 -3.76 3.92 -2.10
CA PHE A 57 -4.48 3.52 -0.88
C PHE A 57 -4.35 4.56 0.25
N THR A 58 -5.14 4.41 1.31
CA THR A 58 -4.90 5.16 2.54
C THR A 58 -3.55 4.74 3.14
N SER A 59 -2.74 5.70 3.57
CA SER A 59 -1.37 5.43 4.05
C SER A 59 -1.30 5.04 5.52
N LYS A 60 -2.43 5.08 6.25
CA LYS A 60 -2.48 4.88 7.71
C LYS A 60 -2.01 3.49 8.16
N HIS A 61 -2.09 2.49 7.29
CA HIS A 61 -1.73 1.09 7.59
C HIS A 61 -0.43 0.63 6.93
N PHE A 62 0.30 1.50 6.23
CA PHE A 62 1.53 1.13 5.53
C PHE A 62 2.79 1.52 6.32
N VAL A 63 3.63 0.53 6.61
CA VAL A 63 4.94 0.70 7.26
C VAL A 63 6.05 0.57 6.23
N GLN A 64 6.73 1.68 5.95
CA GLN A 64 8.00 1.66 5.22
C GLN A 64 9.06 1.07 6.14
N LEU A 65 9.62 -0.08 5.79
CA LEU A 65 10.75 -0.60 6.54
C LEU A 65 12.01 0.21 6.21
N PRO A 66 12.88 0.46 7.20
CA PRO A 66 14.19 1.04 6.93
C PRO A 66 14.93 0.14 5.94
N THR A 67 15.61 0.74 4.96
CA THR A 67 16.60 0.02 4.18
C THR A 67 17.62 -0.56 5.15
N PRO A 68 18.00 -1.86 5.06
CA PRO A 68 19.08 -2.37 5.89
C PRO A 68 20.26 -1.43 5.70
N LEU A 69 20.84 -1.00 6.82
CA LEU A 69 22.16 -0.39 6.78
C LEU A 69 23.04 -1.33 5.95
N PRO A 70 23.92 -0.81 5.07
CA PRO A 70 24.87 -1.67 4.41
C PRO A 70 25.54 -2.50 5.50
N LEU A 71 25.36 -3.83 5.42
CA LEU A 71 26.12 -4.75 6.26
C LEU A 71 27.57 -4.53 5.83
N ASN A 72 28.33 -3.80 6.64
CA ASN A 72 29.78 -3.79 6.52
C ASN A 72 30.24 -5.21 6.84
N VAL A 73 30.31 -6.05 5.81
CA VAL A 73 31.06 -7.31 5.81
C VAL A 73 32.54 -7.04 5.61
#